data_AF-A0A952K9U6-F1
#
_entry.id   AF-A0A952K9U6-F1
#
_cell.length_a   1.000
_cell.length_b   1.000
_cell.length_c   1.000
_cell.angle_alpha   90.00
_cell.angle_beta   90.00
_cell.angle_gamma   90.00
#
_symmetry.space_group_name_H-M   'P 1'
#
loop_
_entity.id
_entity.type
_entity.pdbx_description
1 polymer ?
#
loop_
_entity_poly.entity_id
_entity_poly.type
_entity_poly.pdbx_seq_one_letter_code
_entity_poly.pdbx_strand_id
1 'polypeptide(L)'
;MNPLELDQLQQCPDIATLQTVLRNMCTRFGSVTQLNIVPAAHAGKHQALCFLRMASEEEEQKLMSGLGIGRFGGELVVVVDLLTAEPPQTESAWGSLA
;
A
#
# COMPACT_ATOMS: atom_id res chain seq x y z
N MET A 1 -0.96 -2.03 18.80
CA MET A 1 0.16 -1.65 17.92
C MET A 1 0.78 -2.94 17.38
N ASN A 2 0.41 -3.37 16.18
CA ASN A 2 1.05 -4.51 15.52
C ASN A 2 1.72 -4.03 14.23
N PRO A 3 3.02 -3.64 14.26
CA PRO A 3 3.75 -3.18 13.08
C PRO A 3 3.84 -4.22 11.95
N LEU A 4 3.57 -5.50 12.25
CA LEU A 4 3.55 -6.60 11.29
C LEU A 4 2.46 -6.49 10.21
N GLU A 5 1.32 -5.87 10.55
CA GLU A 5 0.17 -5.82 9.65
C GLU A 5 0.46 -4.93 8.41
N LEU A 6 1.18 -3.82 8.62
CA LEU A 6 1.60 -2.94 7.52
C LEU A 6 2.75 -3.54 6.71
N ASP A 7 3.67 -4.25 7.37
CA ASP A 7 4.79 -4.94 6.72
C ASP A 7 4.31 -5.98 5.70
N GLN A 8 3.25 -6.73 6.01
CA GLN A 8 2.64 -7.68 5.07
C GLN A 8 2.07 -7.01 3.81
N LEU A 9 1.62 -5.75 3.92
CA LEU A 9 1.15 -5.00 2.75
C LEU A 9 2.31 -4.53 1.87
N GLN A 10 3.48 -4.25 2.45
CA GLN A 10 4.70 -3.91 1.72
C GLN A 10 5.35 -5.10 1.00
N GLN A 11 4.97 -6.33 1.35
CA GLN A 11 5.44 -7.55 0.69
C GLN A 11 4.55 -7.99 -0.48
N CYS A 12 3.51 -7.22 -0.80
CA CYS A 12 2.63 -7.58 -1.91
C CYS A 12 3.34 -7.36 -3.26
N PRO A 13 3.36 -8.36 -4.16
CA PRO A 13 4.02 -8.24 -5.47
C PRO A 13 3.20 -7.41 -6.46
N ASP A 14 1.87 -7.38 -6.29
CA ASP A 14 0.94 -6.78 -7.24
C ASP A 14 -0.23 -6.09 -6.55
N ILE A 15 -0.83 -5.14 -7.27
CA ILE A 15 -2.00 -4.36 -6.82
C ILE A 15 -3.20 -5.24 -6.51
N ALA A 16 -3.44 -6.31 -7.29
CA ALA A 16 -4.57 -7.22 -7.07
C ALA A 16 -4.45 -8.00 -5.75
N THR A 17 -3.24 -8.45 -5.42
CA THR A 17 -2.94 -9.12 -4.16
C THR A 17 -3.08 -8.14 -3.00
N LEU A 18 -2.51 -6.94 -3.15
CA LEU A 18 -2.64 -5.86 -2.18
C LEU A 18 -4.10 -5.52 -1.90
N GLN A 19 -4.93 -5.40 -2.93
CA GLN A 19 -6.37 -5.14 -2.79
C GLN A 19 -7.06 -6.21 -1.96
N THR A 20 -6.76 -7.48 -2.24
CA THR A 20 -7.35 -8.62 -1.55
C THR A 20 -6.96 -8.64 -0.08
N VAL A 21 -5.66 -8.48 0.21
CA VAL A 21 -5.13 -8.46 1.57
C VAL A 21 -5.69 -7.28 2.35
N LEU A 22 -5.62 -6.07 1.79
CA LEU A 22 -6.11 -4.85 2.43
C LEU A 22 -7.60 -4.97 2.74
N ARG A 23 -8.42 -5.43 1.77
CA ARG A 23 -9.85 -5.65 1.97
C ARG A 23 -10.11 -6.65 3.09
N ASN A 24 -9.39 -7.78 3.10
CA ASN A 24 -9.53 -8.81 4.13
C ASN A 24 -9.17 -8.26 5.53
N MET A 25 -8.09 -7.50 5.65
CA MET A 25 -7.71 -6.85 6.91
C MET A 25 -8.77 -5.86 7.37
N CYS A 26 -9.28 -5.04 6.45
CA CYS A 26 -10.33 -4.06 6.75
C CYS A 26 -11.61 -4.73 7.27
N THR A 27 -11.96 -5.95 6.82
CA THR A 27 -13.15 -6.67 7.31
C THR A 27 -13.16 -6.93 8.81
N ARG A 28 -11.98 -6.96 9.46
CA ARG A 28 -11.86 -7.11 10.92
C ARG A 28 -12.27 -5.84 11.67
N PHE A 29 -12.10 -4.68 11.03
CA PHE A 29 -12.42 -3.38 11.62
C PHE A 29 -13.83 -2.93 11.26
N GLY A 30 -14.36 -3.42 10.14
CA GLY A 30 -15.67 -3.01 9.65
C GLY A 30 -15.94 -3.37 8.19
N SER A 31 -16.93 -2.71 7.59
CA SER A 31 -17.24 -2.89 6.17
C SER A 31 -16.58 -1.81 5.30
N VAL A 32 -15.82 -2.23 4.30
CA VAL A 32 -15.23 -1.33 3.29
C VAL A 32 -16.29 -0.97 2.26
N THR A 33 -16.60 0.32 2.14
CA THR A 33 -17.52 0.85 1.12
C THR A 33 -16.81 1.20 -0.18
N GLN A 34 -15.57 1.67 -0.09
CA GLN A 34 -14.76 2.02 -1.24
C GLN A 34 -13.31 1.62 -1.02
N LEU A 35 -12.70 1.02 -2.04
CA LEU A 35 -11.27 0.70 -2.06
C LEU A 35 -10.73 0.99 -3.46
N ASN A 36 -9.92 2.02 -3.57
CA ASN A 36 -9.26 2.42 -4.81
C ASN A 36 -7.75 2.36 -4.61
N ILE A 37 -7.04 1.71 -5.53
CA ILE A 37 -5.58 1.60 -5.46
C ILE A 37 -4.98 2.28 -6.67
N VAL A 38 -4.16 3.28 -6.41
CA VAL A 38 -3.49 4.08 -7.43
C VAL A 38 -2.01 3.72 -7.42
N PRO A 39 -1.48 3.12 -8.50
CA PRO A 39 -0.04 2.94 -8.62
C PRO A 39 0.65 4.30 -8.66
N ALA A 40 1.70 4.45 -7.87
CA ALA A 40 2.55 5.62 -7.85
C ALA A 40 4.01 5.21 -8.03
N ALA A 41 4.68 5.78 -9.02
CA ALA A 41 6.12 5.67 -9.13
C ALA A 41 6.74 6.88 -8.44
N HIS A 42 7.45 6.68 -7.32
CA HIS A 42 8.19 7.75 -6.66
C HIS A 42 9.67 7.39 -6.60
N ALA A 43 10.51 8.21 -7.22
CA ALA A 43 11.97 8.09 -7.18
C ALA A 43 12.50 6.68 -7.53
N GLY A 44 11.92 6.02 -8.54
CA GLY A 44 12.32 4.67 -8.97
C GLY A 44 11.76 3.51 -8.14
N LYS A 45 10.99 3.81 -7.08
CA LYS A 45 10.24 2.81 -6.33
C LYS A 45 8.81 2.71 -6.87
N HIS A 46 8.33 1.48 -7.04
CA HIS A 46 6.92 1.24 -7.28
C HIS A 46 6.19 1.27 -5.96
N GLN A 47 5.39 2.29 -5.76
CA GLN A 47 4.50 2.42 -4.62
C GLN A 47 3.05 2.30 -5.08
N ALA A 48 2.16 2.07 -4.14
CA ALA A 48 0.72 2.11 -4.36
C ALA A 48 0.07 2.94 -3.26
N LEU A 49 -0.73 3.92 -3.66
CA LEU A 49 -1.62 4.64 -2.76
C LEU A 49 -2.95 3.91 -2.71
N CYS A 50 -3.29 3.38 -1.55
CA CYS A 50 -4.58 2.76 -1.30
C CYS A 50 -5.49 3.76 -0.62
N PHE A 51 -6.50 4.21 -1.34
CA PHE A 51 -7.60 5.01 -0.82
C PHE A 51 -8.70 4.07 -0.37
N LEU A 52 -9.05 4.12 0.90
CA LEU A 52 -10.09 3.29 1.47
C LEU A 52 -11.11 4.13 2.22
N ARG A 53 -12.35 3.65 2.24
CA ARG A 53 -13.47 4.25 2.95
C ARG A 53 -14.26 3.15 3.65
N MET A 54 -14.53 3.34 4.94
CA MET A 54 -15.38 2.42 5.71
C MET A 54 -16.85 2.83 5.62
N ALA A 55 -17.75 2.03 6.18
CA ALA A 55 -19.17 2.34 6.22
C ALA A 55 -19.51 3.40 7.28
N SER A 56 -18.75 3.44 8.37
CA SER A 56 -18.94 4.37 9.48
C SER A 56 -17.64 5.00 9.95
N GLU A 57 -17.72 6.23 10.47
CA GLU A 57 -16.57 6.98 10.98
C GLU A 57 -15.91 6.29 12.20
N GLU A 58 -16.68 5.55 13.00
CA GLU A 58 -16.15 4.72 14.09
C GLU A 58 -15.27 3.57 13.59
N GLU A 59 -15.62 2.96 12.45
CA GLU A 59 -14.81 1.90 11.83
C GLU A 59 -13.53 2.50 11.24
N GLU A 60 -13.61 3.69 10.64
CA GLU A 60 -12.44 4.44 10.19
C GLU A 60 -11.47 4.72 11.33
N GLN A 61 -11.96 5.21 12.47
CA GLN A 61 -11.12 5.51 13.63
C GLN A 61 -10.46 4.26 14.22
N LYS A 62 -11.17 3.14 14.26
CA LYS A 62 -10.60 1.84 14.69
C LYS A 62 -9.51 1.39 13.74
N LEU A 63 -9.72 1.55 12.43
CA LEU A 63 -8.75 1.19 11.42
C LEU A 63 -7.52 2.11 11.47
N MET A 64 -7.70 3.43 11.66
CA MET A 64 -6.61 4.38 11.88
C MET A 64 -5.77 4.01 13.11
N SER A 65 -6.40 3.70 14.24
CA SER A 65 -5.69 3.27 15.46
C SER A 65 -5.06 1.88 15.32
N GLY A 66 -5.66 1.00 14.50
CA GLY A 66 -5.22 -0.37 14.30
C GLY A 66 -4.03 -0.49 13.35
N LEU A 67 -4.16 0.09 12.15
CA LEU A 67 -3.14 0.10 11.10
C LEU A 67 -2.14 1.26 11.21
N GLY A 68 -2.44 2.29 12.00
CA GLY A 68 -1.59 3.48 12.12
C GLY A 68 -1.64 4.41 10.91
N ILE A 69 -2.75 4.42 10.18
CA ILE A 69 -2.90 5.19 8.93
C ILE A 69 -3.62 6.53 9.16
N GLY A 70 -3.28 7.52 8.33
CA GLY A 70 -3.83 8.87 8.39
C GLY A 70 -5.04 9.08 7.48
N ARG A 71 -5.85 10.09 7.82
CA ARG A 71 -6.96 10.59 6.99
C ARG A 71 -6.48 11.78 6.17
N PHE A 72 -6.64 11.71 4.85
CA PHE A 72 -6.24 12.76 3.92
C PHE A 72 -7.45 13.17 3.07
N GLY A 73 -7.82 14.45 3.09
CA GLY A 73 -8.91 14.97 2.26
C GLY A 73 -10.30 14.41 2.55
N GLY A 74 -10.49 13.68 3.65
CA GLY A 74 -11.74 13.01 3.98
C GLY A 74 -11.72 11.49 3.77
N GLU A 75 -10.67 10.94 3.17
CA GLU A 75 -10.49 9.51 2.91
C GLU A 75 -9.27 8.95 3.66
N LEU A 76 -9.25 7.64 3.88
CA LEU A 76 -8.11 6.96 4.49
C LEU A 76 -7.10 6.60 3.40
N VAL A 77 -5.84 6.99 3.59
CA VAL A 77 -4.79 6.77 2.60
C VAL A 77 -3.66 5.93 3.19
N VAL A 78 -3.33 4.84 2.53
CA VAL A 78 -2.19 3.96 2.88
C VAL A 78 -1.20 3.98 1.74
N VAL A 79 0.06 4.28 2.03
CA VAL A 79 1.14 4.17 1.04
C VAL A 79 1.89 2.88 1.33
N VAL A 80 1.99 2.04 0.31
CA VAL A 80 2.77 0.79 0.39
C VAL A 80 3.79 0.76 -0.73
N ASP A 81 4.97 0.26 -0.44
CA ASP A 81 5.96 -0.09 -1.47
C ASP A 81 5.60 -1.47 -2.02
N LEU A 82 5.55 -1.60 -3.33
CA LEU A 82 5.40 -2.88 -4.02
C LEU A 82 6.80 -3.43 -4.28
N LEU A 83 6.96 -4.74 -4.11
CA LEU A 83 8.16 -5.46 -4.55
C LEU A 83 8.16 -5.51 -6.08
N THR A 84 8.49 -4.41 -6.73
CA THR A 84 8.79 -4.46 -8.16
C THR A 84 9.99 -5.37 -8.31
N ALA A 85 9.81 -6.45 -9.09
CA ALA A 85 10.93 -7.17 -9.66
C ALA A 85 11.70 -6.13 -10.48
N GLU A 86 12.83 -5.69 -9.95
CA GLU A 86 13.84 -4.96 -10.68
C GLU A 86 14.01 -5.71 -12.01
N PRO A 87 13.75 -5.12 -13.21
CA PRO A 87 14.49 -5.62 -14.36
C PRO A 87 15.96 -5.50 -13.94
N PRO A 88 16.76 -6.59 -14.05
CA PRO A 88 18.14 -6.57 -13.60
C PRO A 88 18.74 -5.32 -14.18
N GLN A 89 19.22 -4.45 -13.30
CA GLN A 89 20.02 -3.31 -13.65
C GLN A 89 21.16 -3.91 -14.46
N THR A 90 21.00 -3.88 -15.79
CA THR A 90 22.01 -4.31 -16.73
C THR A 90 23.06 -3.25 -16.52
N GLU A 91 23.99 -3.61 -15.64
CA GLU A 91 25.40 -3.47 -15.84
C GLU A 91 25.66 -2.31 -16.79
N SER A 92 25.96 -1.14 -16.22
CA SER A 92 26.74 -0.12 -16.91
C SER A 92 28.16 -0.69 -17.15
N ALA A 93 28.23 -1.82 -17.86
CA ALA A 93 29.39 -2.37 -18.54
C ALA A 93 29.41 -1.79 -19.95
N TRP A 94 29.54 -0.47 -20.04
CA TRP A 94 30.14 0.16 -21.21
C TRP A 94 30.81 1.45 -20.79
N GLY A 95 32.15 1.43 -20.76
CA GLY A 95 32.91 2.66 -20.57
C GLY A 95 34.34 2.53 -20.04
N SER A 96 34.86 1.32 -19.77
CA SER A 96 36.31 1.14 -19.86
C SER A 96 36.68 1.19 -21.33
N LEU A 97 37.33 2.29 -21.77
CA LEU A 97 38.32 2.35 -22.87
C LEU A 97 38.63 3.82 -23.21
N ALA A 98 39.72 4.35 -22.67
CA ALA A 98 40.77 5.16 -23.34
C ALA A 98 41.56 5.98 -22.31
#